data_AF-A0ABD0RHJ1-F1
#
_entry.id   AF-A0ABD0RHJ1-F1
#
_cell.length_a   1.000
_cell.length_b   1.000
_cell.length_c   1.000
_cell.angle_alpha   90.00
_cell.angle_beta   90.00
_cell.angle_gamma   90.00
#
_symmetry.space_group_name_H-M   'P 1'
#
loop_
_entity.id
_entity.type
_entity.pdbx_description
1 polymer ?
#
loop_
_entity_poly.entity_id
_entity_poly.type
_entity_poly.pdbx_seq_one_letter_code
_entity_poly.pdbx_strand_id
1 'polypeptide(L)'
;IKESAKKVGSLLGRNGLNLLINNAAMSPLKTMLTATVEDMQNAFNTNMIGPLFVIRCLKYLVVNVFNQEYLPYLKTAAKASGKPGMSCDKAAVINISTDSGSMTIMPEIIDPFPFFPYSISK
;
A
#
# COMPACT_ATOMS: atom_id res chain seq x y z
N ILE A 1 1.10 6.15 -10.78
CA ILE A 1 -0.05 6.28 -9.83
C ILE A 1 -1.10 7.27 -10.37
N LYS A 2 -0.73 8.53 -10.63
CA LYS A 2 -1.67 9.56 -11.10
C LYS A 2 -2.50 9.19 -12.33
N GLU A 3 -1.84 8.73 -13.40
CA GLU A 3 -2.54 8.27 -14.61
C GLU A 3 -3.45 7.06 -14.36
N SER A 4 -3.02 6.15 -13.48
CA SER A 4 -3.85 5.01 -13.08
C SER A 4 -5.09 5.46 -12.31
N ALA A 5 -4.94 6.36 -11.34
CA ALA A 5 -6.05 6.95 -10.60
C ALA A 5 -7.02 7.70 -11.51
N LYS A 6 -6.51 8.45 -12.51
CA LYS A 6 -7.34 9.13 -13.52
C LYS A 6 -8.16 8.14 -14.35
N LYS A 7 -7.53 7.08 -14.85
CA LYS A 7 -8.18 6.03 -15.65
C LYS A 7 -9.20 5.25 -14.84
N VAL A 8 -8.91 4.93 -13.58
CA VAL A 8 -9.87 4.29 -12.69
C VAL A 8 -11.02 5.26 -12.38
N GLY A 9 -10.71 6.51 -12.06
CA GLY A 9 -11.69 7.55 -11.74
C GLY A 9 -12.76 7.75 -12.80
N SER A 10 -12.42 7.64 -14.10
CA SER A 10 -13.42 7.71 -15.18
C SER A 10 -14.42 6.55 -15.20
N LEU A 11 -14.12 5.44 -14.51
CA LEU A 11 -14.97 4.25 -14.45
C LEU A 11 -15.86 4.18 -13.20
N LEU A 12 -15.53 4.92 -12.13
CA LEU A 12 -16.19 4.79 -10.82
C LEU A 12 -17.53 5.53 -10.71
N GLY A 13 -17.81 6.47 -11.61
CA GLY A 13 -19.00 7.30 -11.57
C GLY A 13 -19.18 8.02 -10.23
N ARG A 14 -20.42 8.09 -9.74
CA ARG A 14 -20.76 8.77 -8.47
C ARG A 14 -20.50 7.92 -7.22
N ASN A 15 -20.27 6.62 -7.39
CA ASN A 15 -20.18 5.67 -6.28
C ASN A 15 -18.78 5.59 -5.68
N GLY A 16 -17.74 6.10 -6.36
CA GLY A 16 -16.36 6.04 -5.88
C GLY A 16 -15.77 4.63 -5.88
N LEU A 17 -14.67 4.44 -5.16
CA LEU A 17 -13.95 3.17 -5.07
C LEU A 17 -14.20 2.54 -3.70
N ASN A 18 -14.84 1.37 -3.66
CA ASN A 18 -15.14 0.66 -2.42
C ASN A 18 -13.95 -0.14 -1.88
N LEU A 19 -13.05 -0.63 -2.74
CA LEU A 19 -11.95 -1.48 -2.31
C LEU A 19 -10.66 -1.16 -3.05
N LEU A 20 -9.60 -0.87 -2.30
CA LEU A 20 -8.23 -0.74 -2.80
C LEU A 20 -7.38 -1.84 -2.17
N ILE A 21 -6.79 -2.71 -2.99
CA ILE A 21 -5.90 -3.77 -2.53
C ILE A 21 -4.47 -3.48 -2.98
N ASN A 22 -3.60 -3.15 -2.03
CA ASN A 22 -2.18 -2.98 -2.28
C ASN A 22 -1.48 -4.33 -2.21
N ASN A 23 -1.45 -5.03 -3.35
CA ASN A 23 -0.80 -6.33 -3.50
C ASN A 23 0.58 -6.26 -4.17
N ALA A 24 0.86 -5.20 -4.94
CA ALA A 24 2.14 -5.06 -5.63
C ALA A 24 3.30 -5.09 -4.64
N ALA A 25 4.28 -5.95 -4.89
CA ALA A 25 5.41 -6.16 -3.98
C ALA A 25 6.66 -6.59 -4.75
N MET A 26 7.82 -6.40 -4.11
CA MET A 26 9.07 -7.00 -4.52
C MET A 26 9.77 -7.68 -3.35
N SER A 27 10.41 -8.82 -3.60
CA SER A 27 11.06 -9.62 -2.58
C SER A 27 12.47 -10.02 -3.03
N PRO A 28 13.49 -9.18 -2.79
CA PRO A 28 14.88 -9.59 -3.01
C PRO A 28 15.21 -10.82 -2.17
N LEU A 29 15.70 -11.88 -2.82
CA LEU A 29 16.13 -13.11 -2.16
C LEU A 29 17.52 -12.90 -1.54
N LYS A 30 17.54 -12.24 -0.39
CA LYS A 30 18.75 -11.84 0.33
C LYS A 30 18.63 -12.14 1.82
N THR A 31 19.75 -12.56 2.38
CA THR A 31 19.97 -12.68 3.81
C THR A 31 20.48 -11.35 4.37
N MET A 32 20.49 -11.19 5.70
CA MET A 32 21.09 -10.03 6.37
C MET A 32 22.55 -9.80 5.93
N LEU A 33 23.32 -10.88 5.73
CA LEU A 33 24.75 -10.80 5.38
C LEU A 33 25.00 -10.42 3.91
N THR A 34 24.01 -10.63 3.04
CA THR A 34 24.16 -10.49 1.59
C THR A 34 23.37 -9.32 0.99
N ALA A 35 22.50 -8.69 1.80
CA ALA A 35 21.66 -7.60 1.35
C ALA A 35 22.49 -6.35 1.07
N THR A 36 22.21 -5.71 -0.06
CA THR A 36 22.79 -4.41 -0.42
C THR A 36 21.85 -3.26 -0.02
N VAL A 37 22.38 -2.04 -0.03
CA VAL A 37 21.57 -0.82 0.15
C VAL A 37 20.47 -0.74 -0.91
N GLU A 38 20.78 -1.10 -2.15
CA GLU A 38 19.83 -1.11 -3.25
C GLU A 38 18.70 -2.13 -3.02
N ASP A 39 19.01 -3.35 -2.56
CA ASP A 39 17.99 -4.36 -2.23
C ASP A 39 17.01 -3.83 -1.16
N MET A 40 17.54 -3.21 -0.11
CA MET A 40 16.75 -2.65 0.99
C MET A 40 15.89 -1.47 0.52
N GLN A 41 16.48 -0.53 -0.22
CA GLN A 41 15.77 0.64 -0.75
C GLN A 41 14.67 0.22 -1.72
N ASN A 42 14.96 -0.70 -2.63
CA ASN A 42 13.99 -1.18 -3.60
C ASN A 42 12.81 -1.85 -2.89
N ALA A 43 13.07 -2.79 -1.95
CA ALA A 43 12.03 -3.45 -1.17
C ALA A 43 11.16 -2.43 -0.41
N PHE A 44 11.78 -1.48 0.29
CA PHE A 44 11.09 -0.45 1.05
C PHE A 44 10.27 0.50 0.16
N ASN A 45 10.86 0.95 -0.96
CA ASN A 45 10.20 1.83 -1.93
C ASN A 45 8.94 1.17 -2.50
N THR A 46 9.00 -0.12 -2.81
CA THR A 46 7.87 -0.84 -3.42
C THR A 46 6.84 -1.27 -2.39
N ASN A 47 7.26 -1.90 -1.29
CA ASN A 47 6.35 -2.60 -0.37
C ASN A 47 5.73 -1.69 0.70
N MET A 48 6.38 -0.56 1.00
CA MET A 48 5.97 0.36 2.08
C MET A 48 5.62 1.74 1.52
N ILE A 49 6.55 2.38 0.81
CA ILE A 49 6.31 3.70 0.22
C ILE A 49 5.26 3.61 -0.91
N GLY A 50 5.33 2.57 -1.76
CA GLY A 50 4.38 2.35 -2.86
C GLY A 50 2.91 2.40 -2.39
N PRO A 51 2.47 1.50 -1.50
CA PRO A 51 1.12 1.53 -0.93
C PRO A 51 0.76 2.88 -0.30
N LEU A 52 1.71 3.51 0.42
CA LEU A 52 1.48 4.81 1.03
C LEU A 52 1.10 5.88 0.00
N PHE A 53 1.79 5.93 -1.16
CA PHE A 53 1.52 6.91 -2.22
C PHE A 53 0.35 6.51 -3.12
N VAL A 54 0.01 5.22 -3.24
CA VAL A 54 -1.24 4.79 -3.87
C VAL A 54 -2.44 5.25 -3.04
N ILE A 55 -2.34 5.14 -1.71
CA ILE A 55 -3.40 5.57 -0.79
C ILE A 55 -3.43 7.09 -0.64
N ARG A 56 -2.30 7.76 -0.35
CA ARG A 56 -2.28 9.15 0.17
C ARG A 56 -2.84 10.16 -0.82
N CYS A 57 -3.18 11.30 -0.21
CA CYS A 57 -3.32 12.63 -0.78
C CYS A 57 -2.25 13.49 -0.08
N LEU A 58 -1.20 13.93 -0.77
CA LEU A 58 -0.33 14.95 -0.20
C LEU A 58 -1.05 16.30 -0.25
N LYS A 59 -1.55 16.73 0.90
CA LYS A 59 -2.10 18.08 1.11
C LYS A 59 -1.17 18.87 2.03
N TYR A 60 0.07 19.10 1.61
CA TYR A 60 0.94 20.09 2.26
C TYR A 60 1.71 20.92 1.24
N LEU A 61 1.58 22.23 1.45
CA LEU A 61 2.24 23.38 0.83
C LEU A 61 1.86 23.72 -0.63
N VAL A 62 0.86 24.61 -0.71
CA VAL A 62 0.71 25.67 -1.72
C VAL A 62 0.19 25.23 -3.09
N VAL A 63 -1.06 25.67 -3.36
CA VAL A 63 -1.81 25.74 -4.63
C VAL A 63 -2.29 24.43 -5.28
N ASN A 64 -3.61 24.19 -5.18
CA ASN A 64 -4.50 23.64 -6.21
C ASN A 64 -3.98 22.54 -7.17
N VAL A 65 -3.35 21.47 -6.68
CA VAL A 65 -3.29 20.21 -7.43
C VAL A 65 -4.36 19.28 -6.89
N PHE A 66 -5.58 19.47 -7.38
CA PHE A 66 -6.71 18.58 -7.11
C PHE A 66 -6.44 17.19 -7.73
N ASN A 67 -6.65 16.15 -6.90
CA ASN A 67 -7.33 14.90 -7.28
C ASN A 67 -6.73 14.03 -8.41
N GLN A 68 -5.59 13.38 -8.19
CA GLN A 68 -5.21 12.23 -9.02
C GLN A 68 -4.62 11.07 -8.20
N GLU A 69 -5.25 10.73 -7.07
CA GLU A 69 -4.88 9.59 -6.21
C GLU A 69 -6.16 8.89 -5.71
N TYR A 70 -6.06 7.75 -5.02
CA TYR A 70 -7.22 6.90 -4.72
C TYR A 70 -8.05 7.32 -3.49
N LEU A 71 -7.49 8.11 -2.55
CA LEU A 71 -8.20 8.53 -1.33
C LEU A 71 -9.52 9.27 -1.57
N PRO A 72 -9.63 10.23 -2.51
CA PRO A 72 -10.90 10.88 -2.81
C PRO A 72 -11.98 9.88 -3.23
N TYR A 73 -11.64 8.87 -4.03
CA TYR A 73 -12.59 7.85 -4.48
C TYR A 73 -13.07 6.97 -3.33
N LEU A 74 -12.16 6.57 -2.43
CA LEU A 74 -12.49 5.82 -1.21
C LEU A 74 -13.42 6.62 -0.29
N LYS A 75 -13.16 7.93 -0.13
CA LYS A 75 -14.04 8.83 0.64
C LYS A 75 -15.42 8.98 0.01
N THR A 76 -15.50 9.02 -1.32
CA THR A 76 -16.78 9.06 -2.04
C THR A 76 -17.58 7.78 -1.80
N ALA A 77 -16.96 6.60 -1.92
CA ALA A 77 -17.61 5.32 -1.62
C ALA A 77 -18.09 5.23 -0.18
N ALA A 78 -17.26 5.65 0.78
CA ALA A 78 -17.63 5.65 2.20
C ALA A 78 -18.89 6.49 2.49
N LYS A 79 -19.04 7.62 1.79
CA LYS A 79 -20.21 8.51 1.90
C LYS A 79 -21.44 7.96 1.17
N ALA A 80 -21.24 7.38 -0.02
CA ALA A 80 -22.33 6.86 -0.83
C ALA A 80 -22.93 5.55 -0.30
N SER A 81 -22.15 4.77 0.47
CA SER A 81 -22.53 3.41 0.89
C SER A 81 -23.77 3.33 1.80
N GLY A 82 -24.03 4.34 2.64
CA GLY A 82 -25.10 4.29 3.63
C GLY A 82 -24.94 3.24 4.75
N LYS A 83 -23.93 2.36 4.66
CA LYS A 83 -23.65 1.31 5.66
C LYS A 83 -23.08 1.92 6.95
N PRO A 84 -23.61 1.56 8.14
CA PRO A 84 -23.01 1.95 9.42
C PRO A 84 -21.68 1.21 9.64
N GLY A 85 -20.83 1.75 10.52
CA GLY A 85 -19.55 1.12 10.87
C GLY A 85 -18.52 1.04 9.73
N MET A 86 -17.56 0.13 9.88
CA MET A 86 -16.50 -0.19 8.91
C MET A 86 -16.80 -1.52 8.23
N SER A 87 -16.58 -1.60 6.90
CA SER A 87 -16.76 -2.82 6.10
C SER A 87 -15.99 -2.69 4.79
N CYS A 88 -15.52 -3.81 4.24
CA CYS A 88 -14.91 -3.86 2.92
C CYS A 88 -15.91 -3.51 1.80
N ASP A 89 -17.21 -3.73 2.02
CA ASP A 89 -18.25 -3.33 1.07
C ASP A 89 -18.54 -1.83 1.10
N LYS A 90 -18.09 -1.13 2.14
CA LYS A 90 -18.30 0.32 2.30
C LYS A 90 -17.19 1.10 1.65
N ALA A 91 -15.98 0.96 2.19
CA ALA A 91 -14.75 1.57 1.71
C ALA A 91 -13.61 0.98 2.54
N ALA A 92 -12.69 0.27 1.92
CA ALA A 92 -11.54 -0.29 2.60
C ALA A 92 -10.26 -0.21 1.77
N VAL A 93 -9.15 -0.13 2.49
CA VAL A 93 -7.81 -0.35 1.96
C VAL A 93 -7.28 -1.61 2.60
N ILE A 94 -6.86 -2.57 1.78
CA ILE A 94 -6.24 -3.81 2.21
C ILE A 94 -4.79 -3.79 1.75
N ASN A 95 -3.85 -3.82 2.69
CA ASN A 95 -2.43 -3.97 2.39
C ASN A 95 -2.07 -5.44 2.55
N ILE A 96 -1.61 -6.07 1.47
CA ILE A 96 -1.16 -7.47 1.53
C ILE A 96 0.23 -7.50 2.17
N SER A 97 0.30 -8.08 3.36
CA SER A 97 1.54 -8.27 4.12
C SER A 97 1.93 -9.75 4.21
N THR A 98 2.81 -10.09 5.14
CA THR A 98 3.39 -11.42 5.36
C THR A 98 3.67 -11.61 6.84
N ASP A 99 3.53 -12.84 7.34
CA ASP A 99 3.89 -13.18 8.72
C ASP A 99 5.37 -12.94 9.01
N SER A 100 6.22 -12.98 7.97
CA SER A 100 7.65 -12.72 8.11
C SER A 100 8.00 -11.29 8.50
N GLY A 101 7.10 -10.32 8.31
CA GLY A 101 7.27 -8.94 8.80
C GLY A 101 6.95 -8.79 10.30
N SER A 102 6.39 -9.82 10.93
CA SER A 102 6.03 -9.76 12.34
C SER A 102 7.25 -9.88 13.25
N MET A 103 7.55 -8.80 13.98
CA MET A 103 8.62 -8.78 14.98
C MET A 103 8.39 -9.76 16.14
N THR A 104 7.15 -10.16 16.42
CA THR A 104 6.84 -11.12 17.49
C THR A 104 6.96 -12.58 17.05
N ILE A 105 6.81 -12.88 15.75
CA ILE A 105 6.95 -14.23 15.17
C ILE A 105 8.39 -14.49 14.69
N MET A 106 9.16 -13.43 14.41
CA MET A 106 10.57 -13.50 14.02
C MET A 106 11.64 -13.98 15.05
N PRO A 107 11.38 -14.47 16.30
CA PRO A 107 12.47 -14.82 17.22
C PRO A 107 13.33 -16.06 16.91
N GLU A 108 13.03 -16.92 15.93
CA GLU A 108 13.71 -18.23 15.84
C GLU A 108 14.13 -18.65 14.42
N ILE A 109 14.63 -17.72 13.59
CA ILE A 109 15.26 -18.14 12.33
C ILE A 109 16.75 -18.38 12.57
N ILE A 110 17.08 -19.63 12.90
CA ILE A 110 18.44 -20.14 13.15
C ILE A 110 19.25 -20.26 11.83
N ASP A 111 18.56 -20.24 10.68
CA ASP A 111 19.17 -20.28 9.34
C ASP A 111 19.23 -18.88 8.68
N PRO A 112 20.11 -18.69 7.67
CA PRO A 112 20.15 -17.44 6.92
C PRO A 112 18.81 -17.18 6.21
N PHE A 113 17.97 -16.35 6.82
CA PHE A 113 16.64 -16.03 6.32
C PHE A 113 16.72 -15.32 4.96
N PRO A 114 16.25 -15.93 3.85
CA PRO A 114 16.52 -15.43 2.50
C PRO A 114 15.59 -14.28 2.08
N PHE A 115 14.76 -13.75 2.97
CA PHE A 115 13.82 -12.66 2.68
C PHE A 115 14.01 -11.47 3.61
N PHE A 116 15.25 -11.19 4.01
CA PHE A 116 15.56 -10.15 4.98
C PHE A 116 15.08 -8.76 4.50
N PRO A 117 15.42 -8.26 3.29
CA PRO A 117 14.90 -6.96 2.82
C PRO A 117 13.39 -6.93 2.69
N TYR A 118 12.79 -8.02 2.23
CA TYR A 118 11.34 -8.15 2.09
C TYR A 118 10.63 -8.02 3.43
N SER A 119 11.12 -8.71 4.45
CA SER A 119 10.45 -8.78 5.75
C SER A 119 10.59 -7.49 6.55
N ILE A 120 11.73 -6.80 6.45
CA ILE A 120 11.88 -5.45 7.02
C ILE A 120 10.97 -4.42 6.34
N SER A 121 10.59 -4.65 5.08
CA SER A 121 9.71 -3.75 4.33
C SER A 121 8.20 -4.00 4.55
N LYS A 122 7.83 -4.90 5.47
CA LYS A 122 6.46 -5.39 5.70
C LYS A 122 6.03 -5.20 7.15
#